data_AF-A0A1V1PTW5-F1
#
_entry.id   AF-A0A1V1PTW5-F1
#
_cell.length_a   1.000
_cell.length_b   1.000
_cell.length_c   1.000
_cell.angle_alpha   90.00
_cell.angle_beta   90.00
_cell.angle_gamma   90.00
#
_symmetry.space_group_name_H-M   'P 1'
#
loop_
_entity.id
_entity.type
_entity.pdbx_description
1 polymer ?
#
loop_
_entity_poly.entity_id
_entity_poly.type
_entity_poly.pdbx_seq_one_letter_code
_entity_poly.pdbx_strand_id
1 'polypeptide(L)' 'MSAAANAAPDDDLLTDEDVVARYRGRITLGTLRNWRALKIGPPYVKVGKAVLYSRSALQAWDKRNTVACSKLT' A
#
# COMPACT_ATOMS: atom_id res chain seq x y z
N MET A 1 -31.25 -7.57 -19.33
CA MET A 1 -30.03 -6.73 -19.30
C MET A 1 -30.08 -5.84 -18.07
N SER A 2 -29.31 -6.16 -17.03
CA SER A 2 -28.78 -5.14 -16.10
C SER A 2 -27.56 -5.74 -15.44
N ALA A 3 -26.41 -5.11 -15.71
CA ALA A 3 -25.10 -5.61 -15.32
C ALA A 3 -24.90 -5.42 -13.82
N ALA A 4 -24.49 -6.48 -13.14
CA ALA A 4 -23.80 -6.39 -11.87
C ALA A 4 -22.44 -5.71 -12.12
N ALA A 5 -22.41 -4.39 -12.06
CA ALA A 5 -21.17 -3.67 -11.86
C ALA A 5 -20.84 -3.78 -10.37
N ASN A 6 -20.08 -4.83 -10.02
CA ASN A 6 -19.45 -4.94 -8.71
C ASN A 6 -18.65 -3.66 -8.45
N ALA A 7 -19.22 -2.73 -7.68
CA ALA A 7 -18.44 -1.70 -7.02
C ALA A 7 -17.42 -2.45 -6.16
N ALA A 8 -16.14 -2.33 -6.53
CA ALA A 8 -15.05 -2.86 -5.72
C ALA A 8 -15.30 -2.45 -4.25
N PRO A 9 -15.16 -3.38 -3.29
CA PRO A 9 -15.52 -3.10 -1.91
C PRO A 9 -14.69 -1.92 -1.42
N ASP A 10 -15.24 -1.11 -0.52
CA ASP A 10 -14.55 -0.03 0.17
C ASP A 10 -13.08 -0.39 0.37
N ASP A 11 -12.20 0.27 -0.37
CA ASP A 11 -10.79 -0.11 -0.40
C ASP A 11 -10.20 0.28 0.95
N ASP A 12 -10.16 -0.69 1.87
CA ASP A 12 -9.76 -0.51 3.27
C ASP A 12 -8.61 0.50 3.35
N LEU A 13 -8.87 1.61 4.04
CA LEU A 13 -7.85 2.61 4.33
C LEU A 13 -7.10 2.21 5.59
N LEU A 14 -5.84 1.83 5.42
CA LEU A 14 -4.95 1.42 6.49
C LEU A 14 -4.23 2.63 7.08
N THR A 15 -4.09 2.66 8.40
CA THR A 15 -3.24 3.61 9.11
C THR A 15 -1.75 3.25 8.96
N ASP A 16 -0.86 4.15 9.38
CA ASP A 16 0.58 3.87 9.38
C ASP A 16 0.89 2.59 10.21
N GLU A 17 0.22 2.40 11.35
CA GLU A 17 0.35 1.24 12.23
C GLU A 17 -0.13 -0.05 11.56
N ASP A 18 -1.25 -0.02 10.84
CA ASP A 18 -1.77 -1.19 10.11
C ASP A 18 -0.81 -1.63 9.01
N VAL A 19 -0.17 -0.66 8.33
CA VAL A 19 0.85 -0.94 7.31
C VAL A 19 2.08 -1.58 7.96
N VAL A 20 2.55 -1.05 9.09
CA VAL A 20 3.66 -1.65 9.85
C VAL A 20 3.31 -3.09 10.27
N ALA A 21 2.10 -3.33 10.76
CA ALA A 21 1.62 -4.65 11.14
C ALA A 21 1.55 -5.60 9.93
N ARG A 22 1.05 -5.13 8.78
CA ARG A 22 1.01 -5.90 7.52
C ARG A 22 2.38 -6.43 7.13
N TYR A 23 3.42 -5.60 7.22
CA TYR A 23 4.80 -6.01 6.91
C TYR A 23 5.54 -6.60 8.11
N ARG A 24 4.83 -7.00 9.17
CA ARG A 24 5.39 -7.65 10.38
C ARG A 24 6.54 -6.85 11.02
N GLY A 25 6.41 -5.52 11.04
CA GLY A 25 7.42 -4.62 11.59
C GLY A 25 8.70 -4.45 10.75
N ARG A 26 8.80 -5.07 9.57
CA ARG A 26 9.95 -4.91 8.67
C ARG A 26 10.00 -3.53 8.03
N ILE A 27 8.84 -2.90 7.86
CA ILE A 27 8.71 -1.49 7.53
C ILE A 27 8.28 -0.78 8.82
N THR A 28 9.02 0.24 9.23
CA THR A 28 8.75 1.00 10.45
C THR A 28 7.98 2.29 10.14
N LEU A 29 7.34 2.89 11.16
CA LEU A 29 6.70 4.21 11.03
C LEU A 29 7.70 5.29 10.55
N GLY A 30 8.95 5.23 11.03
CA GLY A 30 10.02 6.11 10.59
C GLY A 30 10.35 5.94 9.11
N THR A 31 10.37 4.69 8.63
CA THR A 31 10.54 4.37 7.20
C THR A 31 9.43 4.98 6.36
N LEU A 32 8.15 4.79 6.75
CA LEU A 32 7.00 5.37 6.05
C LEU A 32 7.05 6.91 6.03
N ARG A 33 7.44 7.53 7.14
CA ARG A 33 7.63 8.99 7.21
C ARG A 33 8.74 9.47 6.27
N ASN A 34 9.89 8.80 6.28
CA ASN A 34 11.00 9.13 5.39
C ASN A 34 10.61 8.96 3.92
N TRP A 35 9.95 7.87 3.59
CA TRP A 35 9.40 7.58 2.26
C TRP A 35 8.47 8.69 1.77
N ARG A 36 7.52 9.14 2.60
CA ARG A 36 6.64 10.28 2.27
C ARG A 36 7.41 11.57 2.00
N ALA A 37 8.45 11.86 2.79
CA ALA A 37 9.29 13.04 2.61
C ALA A 37 10.07 13.01 1.29
N LEU A 38 10.60 11.83 0.94
CA LEU A 38 11.35 11.59 -0.29
C LEU A 38 10.43 11.33 -1.51
N LYS A 39 9.10 11.24 -1.31
CA LYS A 39 8.11 10.85 -2.31
C LYS A 39 8.42 9.50 -2.98
N ILE A 40 8.99 8.58 -2.21
CA ILE A 40 9.21 7.19 -2.60
C ILE A 40 8.29 6.28 -1.79
N GLY A 41 7.92 5.11 -2.32
CA GLY A 41 7.09 4.14 -1.60
C GLY A 41 5.65 4.03 -2.11
N PRO A 42 4.79 3.28 -1.40
CA PRO A 42 3.40 3.12 -1.76
C PRO A 42 2.66 4.46 -1.71
N PRO A 43 1.69 4.69 -2.62
CA PRO A 43 0.93 5.92 -2.61
C PRO A 43 0.04 5.98 -1.38
N TYR A 44 -0.18 7.20 -0.89
CA TYR A 44 -0.93 7.48 0.34
C TYR A 44 -1.95 8.57 0.09
N VAL A 45 -3.02 8.53 0.86
CA VAL A 45 -4.04 9.58 0.92
C VAL A 45 -3.80 10.40 2.17
N LYS A 46 -3.72 11.72 2.02
CA LYS A 46 -3.60 12.64 3.15
C LYS A 46 -4.93 13.33 3.38
N VAL A 47 -5.50 13.13 4.57
CA VAL A 47 -6.76 13.76 4.99
C VAL A 47 -6.50 14.55 6.28
N GLY A 48 -6.29 15.86 6.14
CA GLY A 48 -5.90 16.72 7.25
C GLY A 48 -4.56 16.30 7.87
N LYS A 49 -4.61 15.85 9.13
CA LYS A 49 -3.44 15.31 9.86
C LYS A 49 -3.26 13.80 9.66
N ALA A 50 -4.30 13.09 9.22
CA ALA A 50 -4.24 11.66 9.01
C ALA A 50 -3.59 11.32 7.67
N VAL A 51 -2.82 10.24 7.67
CA VAL A 51 -2.29 9.64 6.45
C VAL A 51 -2.75 8.20 6.42
N LEU A 52 -3.29 7.81 5.28
CA LEU A 52 -3.91 6.52 5.07
C LEU A 52 -3.36 5.89 3.80
N TYR A 53 -3.35 4.56 3.77
CA TYR A 53 -2.91 3.78 2.63
C TYR A 53 -4.05 2.89 2.18
N SER A 54 -4.44 2.99 0.91
CA SER A 54 -5.45 2.07 0.40
C SER A 54 -4.86 0.67 0.25
N ARG A 55 -5.63 -0.35 0.61
CA ARG A 55 -5.19 -1.74 0.52
C ARG A 55 -4.81 -2.12 -0.91
N SER A 56 -5.59 -1.70 -1.91
CA SER A 56 -5.27 -1.98 -3.32
C SER A 56 -3.98 -1.29 -3.77
N ALA A 57 -3.74 -0.05 -3.35
CA ALA A 57 -2.51 0.69 -3.64
C ALA A 57 -1.27 -0.03 -3.09
N LEU A 58 -1.35 -0.52 -1.86
CA LEU A 58 -0.27 -1.30 -1.25
C LEU A 58 -0.01 -2.60 -2.01
N GLN A 59 -1.05 -3.32 -2.43
CA GLN A 59 -0.89 -4.52 -3.24
C GLN A 59 -0.26 -4.21 -4.61
N ALA A 60 -0.66 -3.10 -5.25
CA ALA A 60 -0.07 -2.67 -6.50
C ALA A 60 1.40 -2.29 -6.31
N TRP A 61 1.74 -1.65 -5.19
CA TRP A 61 3.12 -1.37 -4.81
C TRP A 61 3.91 -2.67 -4.60
N ASP A 62 3.38 -3.64 -3.85
CA ASP A 62 4.03 -4.93 -3.63
C ASP A 62 4.36 -5.60 -4.96
N LYS A 63 3.38 -5.66 -5.89
CA LYS A 63 3.57 -6.22 -7.23
C LYS A 63 4.68 -5.53 -8.02
N ARG A 64 4.76 -4.20 -7.94
CA ARG A 64 5.81 -3.41 -8.61
C ARG A 64 7.20 -3.66 -8.00
N ASN A 65 7.27 -4.02 -6.72
CA ASN A 65 8.52 -4.31 -6.01
C ASN A 65 8.86 -5.80 -5.96
N THR A 66 8.07 -6.66 -6.62
CA THR A 66 8.42 -8.06 -6.80
C THR A 66 9.65 -8.17 -7.68
N VAL A 67 10.70 -8.81 -7.17
CA VAL A 67 11.90 -9.12 -7.95
C VAL A 67 11.58 -10.31 -8.87
N ALA A 68 11.74 -10.11 -10.18
CA ALA A 68 11.63 -11.19 -11.15
C ALA A 68 12.86 -12.11 -11.04
N CYS A 69 12.67 -13.30 -10.49
CA CYS A 69 13.71 -14.32 -10.46
C CYS A 69 13.77 -15.02 -11.83
N SER A 70 14.96 -15.12 -12.43
CA SER A 70 15.17 -16.02 -13.56
C SER A 70 15.08 -17.47 -13.10
N LYS A 71 14.52 -18.34 -13.94
CA LYS A 71 14.62 -19.78 -13.71
C LYS A 71 16.08 -20.19 -13.97
N LEU A 72 16.63 -21.02 -13.09
CA LEU A 72 17.88 -21.73 -13.38
C LEU A 72 17.61 -22.59 -14.61
N THR A 73 18.16 -22.21 -15.76
CA THR A 73 18.18 -23.04 -16.97
C THR A 73 19.48 -23.83 -16.97
#